data_AF-A0A2R6NSW4-F1
#
_entry.id   AF-A0A2R6NSW4-F1
#
_cell.length_a   1.000
_cell.length_b   1.000
_cell.length_c   1.000
_cell.angle_alpha   90.00
_cell.angle_beta   90.00
_cell.angle_gamma   90.00
#
_symmetry.space_group_name_H-M   'P 1'
#
loop_
_entity.id
_entity.type
_entity.pdbx_description
1 polymer ?
#
loop_
_entity_poly.entity_id
_entity_poly.type
_entity_poly.pdbx_seq_one_letter_code
_entity_poly.pdbx_strand_id
1 'polypeptide(L)'
;AGVPLTSPQLYSAGHTDDLRTALLFISRLYPKAPLLGVGFSLGANVLTRYLAQEGDKSRLLAGCALGCIYSKGMGANLTSVIRRHRETFEAFPEAEVSKAASGLIQQSGTTLGQFDETITRLAGGSSPPFPFPSARDYYIWASSHKVLGDIRVPFLALNADDDPIVTVLPVHAGNSVLSPWVVFGVTQGGGHLGWFEEGSAPGRPHRWYRRPVLEWLKAMGDDAVILEERKVVKIIEVDGFLMEEGRDDIGCKEIQGGGHVVGVKGEGGLLAGL
;
A
#
# COMPACT_ATOMS: atom_id res chain seq x y z
N ALA A 1 -18.76 7.84 -5.00
CA ALA A 1 -18.30 8.14 -6.37
C ALA A 1 -18.62 9.61 -6.66
N GLY A 2 -17.69 10.39 -7.23
CA GLY A 2 -17.83 11.85 -7.37
C GLY A 2 -17.00 12.66 -6.36
N VAL A 3 -15.92 12.09 -5.83
CA VAL A 3 -14.99 12.83 -4.96
C VAL A 3 -14.06 13.65 -5.86
N PRO A 4 -13.98 14.99 -5.68
CA PRO A 4 -13.07 15.82 -6.47
C PRO A 4 -11.62 15.35 -6.35
N LEU A 5 -10.85 15.42 -7.44
CA LEU A 5 -9.39 15.32 -7.34
C LEU A 5 -8.89 16.60 -6.68
N THR A 6 -8.54 16.49 -5.40
CA THR A 6 -7.99 17.59 -4.59
C THR A 6 -6.46 17.57 -4.57
N SER A 7 -5.84 16.66 -5.33
CA SER A 7 -4.40 16.45 -5.38
C SER A 7 -3.87 16.18 -6.79
N PRO A 8 -2.65 16.66 -7.12
CA PRO A 8 -1.92 16.24 -8.31
C PRO A 8 -1.35 14.83 -8.11
N GLN A 9 -1.44 14.26 -6.91
CA GLN A 9 -1.03 12.91 -6.60
C GLN A 9 -2.19 11.95 -6.84
N LEU A 10 -1.89 10.92 -7.61
CA LEU A 10 -2.75 9.80 -7.89
C LEU A 10 -2.24 8.58 -7.13
N TYR A 11 -3.11 7.59 -7.00
CA TYR A 11 -2.78 6.34 -6.32
C TYR A 11 -1.50 5.66 -6.87
N SER A 12 -0.65 5.16 -5.97
CA SER A 12 0.49 4.30 -6.31
C SER A 12 0.61 3.10 -5.37
N ALA A 13 1.04 1.98 -5.95
CA ALA A 13 1.41 0.75 -5.26
C ALA A 13 2.59 0.89 -4.28
N GLY A 14 3.40 1.93 -4.45
CA GLY A 14 4.60 2.18 -3.65
C GLY A 14 4.38 3.16 -2.50
N HIS A 15 3.21 3.82 -2.45
CA HIS A 15 2.86 4.82 -1.46
C HIS A 15 2.34 4.17 -0.18
N THR A 16 2.72 4.73 0.96
CA THR A 16 2.49 4.17 2.30
C THR A 16 1.91 5.19 3.27
N ASP A 17 1.72 6.45 2.85
CA ASP A 17 1.29 7.54 3.72
C ASP A 17 -0.15 7.36 4.18
N ASP A 18 -1.07 6.94 3.30
CA ASP A 18 -2.45 6.61 3.68
C ASP A 18 -2.49 5.58 4.82
N LEU A 19 -1.63 4.55 4.75
CA LEU A 19 -1.53 3.53 5.79
C LEU A 19 -0.92 4.11 7.08
N ARG A 20 0.11 4.96 6.99
CA ARG A 20 0.67 5.68 8.15
C ARG A 20 -0.39 6.51 8.85
N THR A 21 -1.13 7.30 8.09
CA THR A 21 -2.16 8.24 8.56
C THR A 21 -3.33 7.49 9.19
N ALA A 22 -3.81 6.43 8.55
CA ALA A 22 -4.85 5.57 9.12
C ALA A 22 -4.40 4.93 10.43
N LEU A 23 -3.15 4.43 10.50
CA LEU A 23 -2.61 3.86 11.72
C LEU A 23 -2.42 4.92 12.81
N LEU A 24 -1.96 6.14 12.50
CA LEU A 24 -1.90 7.27 13.45
C LEU A 24 -3.29 7.52 14.05
N PHE A 25 -4.32 7.63 13.22
CA PHE A 25 -5.68 7.87 13.67
C PHE A 25 -6.22 6.72 14.55
N ILE A 26 -6.05 5.47 14.13
CA ILE A 26 -6.46 4.31 14.93
C ILE A 26 -5.71 4.27 16.27
N SER A 27 -4.43 4.63 16.28
CA SER A 27 -3.61 4.73 17.49
C SER A 27 -4.13 5.77 18.47
N ARG A 28 -4.72 6.87 17.97
CA ARG A 28 -5.32 7.91 18.80
C ARG A 28 -6.59 7.42 19.48
N LEU A 29 -7.40 6.64 18.76
CA LEU A 29 -8.66 6.07 19.28
C LEU A 29 -8.41 4.92 20.26
N TYR A 30 -7.44 4.08 19.96
CA TYR A 30 -7.13 2.86 20.71
C TYR A 30 -5.64 2.79 21.06
N PRO A 31 -5.13 3.67 21.96
CA PRO A 31 -3.69 3.82 22.21
C PRO A 31 -3.02 2.54 22.68
N LYS A 32 -3.73 1.70 23.43
CA LYS A 32 -3.23 0.45 24.00
C LYS A 32 -3.58 -0.80 23.20
N ALA A 33 -4.39 -0.69 22.14
CA ALA A 33 -4.78 -1.88 21.38
C ALA A 33 -3.58 -2.38 20.54
N PRO A 34 -3.31 -3.69 20.53
CA PRO A 34 -2.34 -4.26 19.61
C PRO A 34 -2.84 -4.08 18.18
N LEU A 35 -1.97 -3.61 17.28
CA LEU A 35 -2.29 -3.45 15.87
C LEU A 35 -1.51 -4.48 15.07
N LEU A 36 -2.24 -5.30 14.30
CA LEU A 36 -1.69 -6.33 13.42
C LEU A 36 -2.10 -6.02 11.98
N GLY A 37 -1.18 -6.18 11.03
CA GLY A 37 -1.44 -5.93 9.61
C GLY A 37 -1.63 -7.23 8.83
N VAL A 38 -2.61 -7.26 7.92
CA VAL A 38 -2.71 -8.31 6.89
C VAL A 38 -2.87 -7.66 5.53
N GLY A 39 -1.98 -8.00 4.59
CA GLY A 39 -1.99 -7.51 3.22
C GLY A 39 -2.12 -8.65 2.22
N PHE A 40 -2.90 -8.42 1.17
CA PHE A 40 -3.06 -9.35 0.05
C PHE A 40 -2.67 -8.66 -1.25
N SER A 41 -1.93 -9.34 -2.11
CA SER A 41 -1.54 -8.84 -3.44
C SER A 41 -0.91 -7.43 -3.35
N LEU A 42 -1.55 -6.42 -3.93
CA LEU A 42 -1.12 -5.03 -3.84
C LEU A 42 -1.04 -4.51 -2.39
N GLY A 43 -2.00 -4.88 -1.54
CA GLY A 43 -1.97 -4.54 -0.12
C GLY A 43 -0.82 -5.21 0.62
N ALA A 44 -0.37 -6.38 0.17
CA ALA A 44 0.83 -7.03 0.69
C ALA A 44 2.08 -6.21 0.35
N ASN A 45 2.17 -5.66 -0.86
CA ASN A 45 3.28 -4.78 -1.26
C ASN A 45 3.32 -3.51 -0.39
N VAL A 46 2.18 -2.82 -0.25
CA VAL A 46 2.07 -1.59 0.57
C VAL A 46 2.42 -1.88 2.03
N LEU A 47 1.86 -2.94 2.62
CA LEU A 47 2.17 -3.34 3.99
C LEU A 47 3.66 -3.63 4.18
N THR A 48 4.27 -4.40 3.27
CA THR A 48 5.70 -4.75 3.35
C THR A 48 6.57 -3.51 3.32
N ARG A 49 6.26 -2.55 2.41
CA ARG A 49 6.99 -1.28 2.33
C ARG A 49 6.81 -0.44 3.58
N TYR A 50 5.59 -0.36 4.11
CA TYR A 50 5.32 0.37 5.35
C TYR A 50 6.16 -0.17 6.50
N LEU A 51 6.14 -1.49 6.71
CA LEU A 51 6.91 -2.14 7.78
C LEU A 51 8.42 -1.93 7.63
N ALA A 52 8.91 -1.94 6.38
CA ALA A 52 10.32 -1.70 6.09
C ALA A 52 10.73 -0.24 6.31
N GLN A 53 9.89 0.71 5.89
CA GLN A 53 10.18 2.14 6.00
C GLN A 53 10.05 2.65 7.43
N GLU A 54 9.05 2.18 8.18
CA GLU A 54 8.91 2.56 9.59
C GLU A 54 9.88 1.79 10.49
N GLY A 55 10.27 0.56 10.14
CA GLY A 55 11.20 -0.24 10.95
C GLY A 55 10.74 -0.31 12.41
N ASP A 56 11.61 0.11 13.33
CA ASP A 56 11.33 0.14 14.78
C ASP A 56 10.25 1.16 15.18
N LYS A 57 9.90 2.10 14.29
CA LYS A 57 8.81 3.07 14.48
C LYS A 57 7.45 2.54 14.02
N SER A 58 7.40 1.31 13.49
CA SER A 58 6.16 0.71 13.03
C SER A 58 5.12 0.69 14.15
N ARG A 59 3.90 1.13 13.83
CA ARG A 59 2.76 1.06 14.76
C ARG A 59 2.17 -0.34 14.86
N LEU A 60 2.44 -1.17 13.85
CA LEU A 60 2.03 -2.56 13.79
C LEU A 60 3.03 -3.42 14.57
N LEU A 61 2.51 -4.25 15.48
CA LEU A 61 3.32 -5.20 16.24
C LEU A 61 3.78 -6.37 15.37
N ALA A 62 2.97 -6.76 14.38
CA ALA A 62 3.34 -7.75 13.40
C ALA A 62 2.54 -7.56 12.10
N GLY A 63 3.02 -8.18 11.03
CA GLY A 63 2.33 -8.20 9.74
C GLY A 63 2.26 -9.60 9.13
N CYS A 64 1.30 -9.78 8.22
CA CYS A 64 1.24 -10.91 7.32
C CYS A 64 0.96 -10.44 5.90
N ALA A 65 1.69 -10.98 4.91
CA ALA A 65 1.58 -10.64 3.51
C ALA A 65 1.35 -11.90 2.66
N LEU A 66 0.36 -11.87 1.79
CA LEU A 66 -0.01 -12.97 0.90
C LEU A 66 0.09 -12.53 -0.57
N GLY A 67 0.85 -13.26 -1.38
CA GLY A 67 1.00 -12.97 -2.81
C GLY A 67 1.72 -11.64 -3.04
N CYS A 68 2.85 -11.43 -2.34
CA CYS A 68 3.54 -10.16 -2.33
C CYS A 68 4.30 -9.91 -3.65
N ILE A 69 3.74 -9.07 -4.53
CA ILE A 69 4.37 -8.12 -5.49
C ILE A 69 3.41 -7.83 -6.66
N TYR A 70 3.64 -6.67 -7.27
CA TYR A 70 2.83 -6.00 -8.28
C TYR A 70 2.48 -6.84 -9.53
N SER A 71 1.21 -6.76 -9.93
CA SER A 71 0.60 -7.48 -11.06
C SER A 71 0.04 -6.55 -12.13
N LYS A 72 0.10 -6.94 -13.41
CA LYS A 72 -0.34 -6.23 -14.63
C LYS A 72 -1.87 -6.00 -14.80
N GLY A 73 -2.67 -6.05 -13.73
CA GLY A 73 -4.13 -6.31 -13.81
C GLY A 73 -5.15 -5.20 -13.54
N MET A 74 -4.82 -3.90 -13.52
CA MET A 74 -5.78 -2.83 -13.13
C MET A 74 -5.95 -1.63 -14.08
N GLY A 75 -5.29 -1.61 -15.24
CA GLY A 75 -5.22 -0.42 -16.11
C GLY A 75 -6.58 0.15 -16.54
N ALA A 76 -7.53 -0.71 -16.89
CA ALA A 76 -8.84 -0.27 -17.37
C ALA A 76 -9.65 0.51 -16.31
N ASN A 77 -9.56 0.12 -15.03
CA ASN A 77 -10.24 0.80 -13.93
C ASN A 77 -9.59 2.17 -13.63
N LEU A 78 -8.26 2.23 -13.67
CA LEU A 78 -7.52 3.49 -13.48
C LEU A 78 -7.79 4.47 -14.62
N THR A 79 -7.84 4.01 -15.88
CA THR A 79 -8.26 4.87 -17.00
C THR A 79 -9.71 5.36 -16.84
N SER A 80 -10.60 4.56 -16.27
CA SER A 80 -11.97 5.00 -15.96
C SER A 80 -12.01 6.15 -14.96
N VAL A 81 -11.12 6.15 -13.95
CA VAL A 81 -10.97 7.29 -13.01
C VAL A 81 -10.54 8.54 -13.77
N ILE A 82 -9.49 8.46 -14.60
CA ILE A 82 -9.03 9.60 -15.40
C ILE A 82 -10.16 10.16 -16.29
N ARG A 83 -10.91 9.30 -16.99
CA ARG A 83 -12.04 9.74 -17.84
C ARG A 83 -13.14 10.45 -17.03
N ARG A 84 -13.43 10.00 -15.81
CA ARG A 84 -14.42 10.64 -14.93
C ARG A 84 -14.00 12.03 -14.45
N HIS A 85 -12.70 12.29 -14.36
CA HIS A 85 -12.14 13.57 -13.92
C HIS A 85 -11.54 14.40 -15.06
N ARG A 86 -11.97 14.15 -16.31
CA ARG A 86 -11.47 14.83 -17.51
C ARG A 86 -11.43 16.36 -17.35
N GLU A 87 -12.52 16.95 -16.86
CA GLU A 87 -12.65 18.41 -16.67
C GLU A 87 -11.55 18.97 -15.76
N THR A 88 -11.11 18.21 -14.75
CA THR A 88 -10.00 18.62 -13.87
C THR A 88 -8.67 18.67 -14.61
N PHE A 89 -8.40 17.70 -15.49
CA PHE A 89 -7.17 17.71 -16.30
C PHE A 89 -7.20 18.79 -17.38
N GLU A 90 -8.38 19.03 -17.99
CA GLU A 90 -8.59 20.09 -18.98
C GLU A 90 -8.44 21.50 -18.39
N ALA A 91 -8.72 21.68 -17.10
CA ALA A 91 -8.50 22.95 -16.40
C ALA A 91 -7.01 23.31 -16.23
N PHE A 92 -6.10 22.33 -16.33
CA PHE A 92 -4.65 22.51 -16.20
C PHE A 92 -3.91 21.90 -17.39
N PRO A 93 -4.09 22.42 -18.61
CA PRO A 93 -3.60 21.79 -19.84
C PRO A 93 -2.06 21.79 -19.95
N GLU A 94 -1.38 22.69 -19.23
CA GLU A 94 0.08 22.77 -19.26
C GLU A 94 0.78 21.73 -18.40
N ALA A 95 0.08 21.14 -17.42
CA ALA A 95 0.64 20.11 -16.55
C ALA A 95 0.96 18.84 -17.35
N GLU A 96 2.14 18.25 -17.11
CA GLU A 96 2.58 17.05 -17.84
C GLU A 96 1.60 15.88 -17.69
N VAL A 97 1.04 15.69 -16.49
CA VAL A 97 0.03 14.66 -16.22
C VAL A 97 -1.25 14.89 -17.03
N SER A 98 -1.66 16.15 -17.27
CA SER A 98 -2.85 16.47 -18.07
C SER A 98 -2.63 16.20 -19.56
N LYS A 99 -1.43 16.53 -20.06
CA LYS A 99 -1.00 16.18 -21.43
C LYS A 99 -1.02 14.66 -21.63
N ALA A 100 -0.49 13.91 -20.66
CA ALA A 100 -0.46 12.46 -20.66
C ALA A 100 -1.88 11.83 -20.55
N ALA A 101 -2.73 12.36 -19.67
CA ALA A 101 -4.12 11.93 -19.49
C ALA A 101 -4.96 12.10 -20.75
N SER A 102 -4.75 13.18 -21.50
CA SER A 102 -5.52 13.48 -22.71
C SER A 102 -5.41 12.39 -23.78
N GLY A 103 -4.21 11.81 -23.95
CA GLY A 103 -4.00 10.68 -24.86
C GLY A 103 -4.69 9.39 -24.39
N LEU A 104 -4.65 9.12 -23.08
CA LEU A 104 -5.28 7.94 -22.47
C LEU A 104 -6.80 7.95 -22.53
N ILE A 105 -7.41 9.12 -22.38
CA ILE A 105 -8.87 9.30 -22.39
C ILE A 105 -9.48 8.79 -23.70
N GLN A 106 -8.76 8.93 -24.82
CA GLN A 106 -9.19 8.55 -26.16
C GLN A 106 -8.95 7.07 -26.50
N GLN A 107 -8.16 6.35 -25.69
CA GLN A 107 -7.83 4.95 -25.91
C GLN A 107 -8.85 4.01 -25.26
N SER A 108 -9.16 2.88 -25.90
CA SER A 108 -9.89 1.76 -25.31
C SER A 108 -8.94 0.62 -24.95
N GLY A 109 -9.20 -0.12 -23.87
CA GLY A 109 -8.43 -1.32 -23.54
C GLY A 109 -7.04 -1.07 -22.95
N THR A 110 -6.83 0.06 -22.29
CA THR A 110 -5.56 0.37 -21.61
C THR A 110 -5.18 -0.71 -20.59
N THR A 111 -3.99 -1.28 -20.76
CA THR A 111 -3.38 -2.20 -19.80
C THR A 111 -2.76 -1.44 -18.62
N LEU A 112 -2.52 -2.11 -17.49
CA LEU A 112 -1.93 -1.44 -16.33
C LEU A 112 -0.54 -0.86 -16.65
N GLY A 113 0.28 -1.60 -17.40
CA GLY A 113 1.59 -1.12 -17.82
C GLY A 113 1.53 0.16 -18.66
N GLN A 114 0.54 0.28 -19.55
CA GLN A 114 0.34 1.52 -20.32
C GLN A 114 -0.12 2.67 -19.43
N PHE A 115 -1.00 2.39 -18.48
CA PHE A 115 -1.44 3.40 -17.52
C PHE A 115 -0.26 3.89 -16.68
N ASP A 116 0.57 2.99 -16.17
CA ASP A 116 1.72 3.35 -15.35
C ASP A 116 2.80 4.08 -16.13
N GLU A 117 3.02 3.72 -17.39
CA GLU A 117 3.97 4.37 -18.29
C GLU A 117 3.55 5.80 -18.64
N THR A 118 2.25 6.10 -18.56
CA THR A 118 1.70 7.38 -18.98
C THR A 118 1.39 8.29 -17.79
N ILE A 119 0.79 7.75 -16.73
CA ILE A 119 0.24 8.51 -15.61
C ILE A 119 1.02 8.24 -14.33
N THR A 120 1.07 6.99 -13.88
CA THR A 120 1.60 6.68 -12.56
C THR A 120 3.05 7.11 -12.45
N ARG A 121 3.90 6.88 -13.46
CA ARG A 121 5.31 7.33 -13.40
C ARG A 121 5.43 8.84 -13.24
N LEU A 122 4.45 9.65 -13.66
CA LEU A 122 4.50 11.10 -13.53
C LEU A 122 3.92 11.58 -12.22
N ALA A 123 2.78 11.02 -11.83
CA ALA A 123 1.90 11.59 -10.81
C ALA A 123 1.41 10.56 -9.77
N GLY A 124 2.09 9.42 -9.64
CA GLY A 124 1.71 8.36 -8.67
C GLY A 124 1.98 8.72 -7.20
N GLY A 125 2.56 9.88 -6.89
CA GLY A 125 2.80 10.27 -5.52
C GLY A 125 3.65 11.53 -5.40
N SER A 126 4.02 11.86 -4.17
CA SER A 126 4.89 13.01 -3.84
C SER A 126 6.26 12.94 -4.53
N SER A 127 6.79 14.12 -4.86
CA SER A 127 8.19 14.29 -5.28
C SER A 127 9.04 14.71 -4.06
N PRO A 128 10.23 14.13 -3.86
CA PRO A 128 10.79 12.94 -4.54
C PRO A 128 10.09 11.63 -4.11
N PRO A 129 10.11 10.55 -4.92
CA PRO A 129 10.93 10.34 -6.11
C PRO A 129 10.22 10.58 -7.47
N PHE A 130 8.93 10.90 -7.48
CA PHE A 130 8.24 11.20 -8.74
C PHE A 130 8.75 12.52 -9.36
N PRO A 131 8.74 12.69 -10.69
CA PRO A 131 8.39 11.69 -11.70
C PRO A 131 9.51 10.66 -11.96
N PHE A 132 9.13 9.44 -12.32
CA PHE A 132 10.02 8.38 -12.80
C PHE A 132 10.22 8.45 -14.33
N PRO A 133 11.42 8.05 -14.82
CA PRO A 133 11.68 8.01 -16.26
C PRO A 133 10.77 7.05 -17.03
N SER A 134 10.42 5.89 -16.44
CA SER A 134 9.53 4.88 -17.04
C SER A 134 8.68 4.17 -15.99
N ALA A 135 7.65 3.42 -16.43
CA ALA A 135 6.92 2.49 -15.56
C ALA A 135 7.83 1.43 -14.95
N ARG A 136 8.87 1.02 -15.69
CA ARG A 136 9.85 0.04 -15.20
C ARG A 136 10.63 0.59 -14.01
N ASP A 137 11.09 1.83 -14.08
CA ASP A 137 11.80 2.47 -12.96
C ASP A 137 10.87 2.63 -11.75
N TYR A 138 9.62 3.01 -11.99
CA TYR A 138 8.58 3.03 -10.97
C TYR A 138 8.38 1.65 -10.33
N TYR A 139 8.26 0.57 -11.11
CA TYR A 139 8.11 -0.79 -10.56
C TYR A 139 9.33 -1.25 -9.78
N ILE A 140 10.54 -0.95 -10.26
CA ILE A 140 11.78 -1.26 -9.56
C ILE A 140 11.79 -0.58 -8.18
N TRP A 141 11.36 0.68 -8.10
CA TRP A 141 11.24 1.42 -6.85
C TRP A 141 10.11 0.92 -5.96
N ALA A 142 8.92 0.68 -6.53
CA ALA A 142 7.71 0.31 -5.80
C ALA A 142 7.71 -1.13 -5.31
N SER A 143 8.56 -2.00 -5.86
CA SER A 143 8.61 -3.41 -5.47
C SER A 143 9.16 -3.60 -4.06
N SER A 144 8.47 -4.39 -3.24
CA SER A 144 8.82 -4.60 -1.83
C SER A 144 9.94 -5.61 -1.55
N HIS A 145 10.32 -6.48 -2.50
CA HIS A 145 11.34 -7.52 -2.27
C HIS A 145 12.69 -6.96 -1.79
N LYS A 146 13.04 -5.73 -2.20
CA LYS A 146 14.31 -5.10 -1.87
C LYS A 146 14.39 -4.53 -0.47
N VAL A 147 13.25 -4.33 0.19
CA VAL A 147 13.17 -3.66 1.50
C VAL A 147 12.86 -4.64 2.63
N LEU A 148 12.79 -5.94 2.35
CA LEU A 148 12.56 -6.99 3.35
C LEU A 148 13.65 -7.01 4.44
N GLY A 149 14.85 -6.52 4.14
CA GLY A 149 15.97 -6.39 5.08
C GLY A 149 15.76 -5.28 6.13
N ASP A 150 14.86 -4.34 5.88
CA ASP A 150 14.63 -3.17 6.75
C ASP A 150 13.46 -3.38 7.73
N ILE A 151 12.71 -4.48 7.59
CA ILE A 151 11.62 -4.83 8.51
C ILE A 151 12.18 -5.10 9.91
N ARG A 152 11.55 -4.54 10.95
CA ARG A 152 11.95 -4.70 12.36
C ARG A 152 10.86 -5.25 13.28
N VAL A 153 9.77 -5.76 12.70
CA VAL A 153 8.69 -6.41 13.44
C VAL A 153 8.40 -7.77 12.84
N PRO A 154 7.92 -8.77 13.61
CA PRO A 154 7.56 -10.07 13.10
C PRO A 154 6.69 -9.98 11.86
N PHE A 155 7.13 -10.64 10.79
CA PHE A 155 6.47 -10.55 9.50
C PHE A 155 6.43 -11.91 8.81
N LEU A 156 5.22 -12.40 8.53
CA LEU A 156 4.99 -13.61 7.74
C LEU A 156 4.66 -13.25 6.30
N ALA A 157 5.53 -13.59 5.36
CA ALA A 157 5.29 -13.46 3.93
C ALA A 157 5.07 -14.83 3.30
N LEU A 158 3.94 -15.02 2.62
CA LEU A 158 3.59 -16.26 1.92
C LEU A 158 3.41 -16.00 0.42
N ASN A 159 4.13 -16.76 -0.39
CA ASN A 159 4.07 -16.73 -1.85
C ASN A 159 4.00 -18.16 -2.42
N ALA A 160 3.52 -18.29 -3.66
CA ALA A 160 3.52 -19.54 -4.39
C ALA A 160 4.50 -19.43 -5.57
N ASP A 161 5.21 -20.51 -5.86
CA ASP A 161 6.19 -20.59 -6.96
C ASP A 161 5.48 -20.63 -8.33
N ASP A 162 4.26 -21.18 -8.38
CA ASP A 162 3.39 -21.20 -9.55
C ASP A 162 2.52 -19.93 -9.71
N ASP A 163 2.81 -18.86 -8.97
CA ASP A 163 2.06 -17.61 -9.04
C ASP A 163 2.19 -16.99 -10.47
N PRO A 164 1.09 -16.89 -11.25
CA PRO A 164 1.14 -16.36 -12.62
C PRO A 164 1.34 -14.84 -12.66
N ILE A 165 1.31 -14.20 -11.49
CA ILE A 165 1.42 -12.77 -11.29
C ILE A 165 2.77 -12.42 -10.68
N VAL A 166 3.15 -13.07 -9.58
CA VAL A 166 4.44 -12.86 -8.90
C VAL A 166 5.44 -13.92 -9.36
N THR A 167 6.09 -13.64 -10.49
CA THR A 167 6.97 -14.61 -11.14
C THR A 167 8.43 -14.57 -10.68
N VAL A 168 8.79 -13.63 -9.80
CA VAL A 168 10.15 -13.50 -9.25
C VAL A 168 10.05 -13.33 -7.74
N LEU A 169 10.52 -14.34 -7.00
CA LEU A 169 10.52 -14.32 -5.54
C LEU A 169 11.90 -13.89 -4.99
N PRO A 170 11.93 -13.19 -3.83
CA PRO A 170 13.17 -12.77 -3.17
C PRO A 170 14.17 -13.91 -2.97
N VAL A 171 13.66 -15.09 -2.60
CA VAL A 171 14.46 -16.30 -2.36
C VAL A 171 15.15 -16.84 -3.61
N HIS A 172 14.64 -16.55 -4.81
CA HIS A 172 15.25 -16.94 -6.08
C HIS A 172 16.17 -15.85 -6.66
N ALA A 173 15.93 -14.59 -6.28
CA ALA A 173 16.67 -13.44 -6.80
C ALA A 173 18.11 -13.34 -6.27
N GLY A 174 18.48 -14.13 -5.25
CA GLY A 174 19.86 -14.28 -4.73
C GLY A 174 20.47 -13.02 -4.08
N ASN A 175 19.74 -11.91 -4.09
CA ASN A 175 20.22 -10.58 -3.68
C ASN A 175 19.33 -9.93 -2.61
N SER A 176 18.31 -10.63 -2.12
CA SER A 176 17.41 -10.12 -1.10
C SER A 176 17.91 -10.55 0.28
N VAL A 177 18.37 -9.59 1.07
CA VAL A 177 18.68 -9.82 2.49
C VAL A 177 17.37 -9.82 3.26
N LEU A 178 17.01 -10.97 3.84
CA LEU A 178 15.87 -11.05 4.73
C LEU A 178 16.28 -10.58 6.12
N SER A 179 15.48 -9.71 6.72
CA SER A 179 15.60 -9.38 8.13
C SER A 179 15.33 -10.61 9.00
N PRO A 180 15.98 -10.75 10.18
CA PRO A 180 15.67 -11.83 11.13
C PRO A 180 14.21 -11.82 11.61
N TRP A 181 13.50 -10.71 11.40
CA TRP A 181 12.08 -10.57 11.71
C TRP A 181 11.14 -11.17 10.64
N VAL A 182 11.68 -11.61 9.50
CA VAL A 182 10.89 -12.05 8.35
C VAL A 182 10.91 -13.57 8.22
N VAL A 183 9.73 -14.17 8.26
CA VAL A 183 9.49 -15.56 7.84
C VAL A 183 8.94 -15.52 6.42
N PHE A 184 9.74 -15.98 5.45
CA PHE A 184 9.35 -16.03 4.05
C PHE A 184 9.04 -17.48 3.63
N GLY A 185 7.76 -17.81 3.53
CA GLY A 185 7.28 -19.13 3.10
C GLY A 185 6.92 -19.16 1.62
N VAL A 186 7.46 -20.15 0.90
CA VAL A 186 7.12 -20.39 -0.51
C VAL A 186 6.54 -21.79 -0.65
N THR A 187 5.34 -21.88 -1.24
CA THR A 187 4.76 -23.17 -1.64
C THR A 187 5.01 -23.44 -3.12
N GLN A 188 5.12 -24.72 -3.52
CA GLN A 188 5.24 -25.08 -4.94
C GLN A 188 3.98 -24.74 -5.75
N GLY A 189 2.82 -24.83 -5.12
CA GLY A 189 1.52 -24.61 -5.75
C GLY A 189 0.63 -23.70 -4.92
N GLY A 190 -0.23 -22.94 -5.58
CA GLY A 190 -1.12 -21.98 -4.92
C GLY A 190 -1.71 -20.91 -5.84
N GLY A 191 -1.08 -20.63 -6.98
CA GLY A 191 -1.38 -19.46 -7.80
C GLY A 191 -1.26 -18.17 -6.98
N HIS A 192 -1.84 -17.07 -7.48
CA HIS A 192 -1.64 -15.77 -6.85
C HIS A 192 -2.21 -15.64 -5.43
N LEU A 193 -3.43 -16.14 -5.24
CA LEU A 193 -4.15 -16.14 -3.95
C LEU A 193 -5.10 -17.36 -3.84
N GLY A 194 -4.80 -18.42 -4.58
CA GLY A 194 -5.68 -19.58 -4.75
C GLY A 194 -5.56 -20.51 -3.56
N TRP A 195 -4.43 -21.21 -3.44
CA TRP A 195 -4.08 -22.08 -2.31
C TRP A 195 -5.25 -22.96 -1.86
N PHE A 196 -5.97 -23.51 -2.82
CA PHE A 196 -7.13 -24.36 -2.55
C PHE A 196 -6.67 -25.73 -2.12
N GLU A 197 -7.30 -26.25 -1.07
CA GLU A 197 -7.19 -27.63 -0.64
C GLU A 197 -8.58 -28.25 -0.51
N GLU A 198 -8.61 -29.58 -0.44
CA GLU A 198 -9.85 -30.31 -0.21
C GLU A 198 -10.44 -29.93 1.15
N GLY A 199 -11.71 -29.52 1.15
CA GLY A 199 -12.40 -29.20 2.38
C GLY A 199 -13.03 -30.41 3.05
N SER A 200 -13.54 -30.21 4.26
CA SER A 200 -14.16 -31.27 5.07
C SER A 200 -15.41 -31.91 4.44
N ALA A 201 -15.92 -31.34 3.35
CA ALA A 201 -17.05 -31.88 2.60
C ALA A 201 -16.74 -31.88 1.09
N PRO A 202 -17.13 -32.93 0.35
CA PRO A 202 -16.92 -33.02 -1.10
C PRO A 202 -17.46 -31.79 -1.84
N GLY A 203 -16.67 -31.25 -2.77
CA GLY A 203 -17.04 -30.09 -3.59
C GLY A 203 -16.99 -28.74 -2.87
N ARG A 204 -16.49 -28.68 -1.63
CA ARG A 204 -16.32 -27.43 -0.86
C ARG A 204 -14.84 -27.18 -0.57
N PRO A 205 -14.03 -26.78 -1.55
CA PRO A 205 -12.63 -26.45 -1.29
C PRO A 205 -12.55 -25.24 -0.36
N HIS A 206 -11.55 -25.23 0.51
CA HIS A 206 -11.17 -24.02 1.26
C HIS A 206 -9.74 -23.64 0.94
N ARG A 207 -9.31 -22.47 1.43
CA ARG A 207 -7.95 -21.98 1.21
C ARG A 207 -7.08 -22.30 2.40
N TRP A 208 -6.01 -23.08 2.20
CA TRP A 208 -5.17 -23.59 3.29
C TRP A 208 -4.50 -22.46 4.06
N TYR A 209 -4.11 -21.36 3.38
CA TYR A 209 -3.41 -20.23 4.01
C TYR A 209 -4.18 -19.60 5.17
N ARG A 210 -5.51 -19.77 5.24
CA ARG A 210 -6.32 -19.20 6.33
C ARG A 210 -5.84 -19.68 7.69
N ARG A 211 -5.48 -20.98 7.81
CA ARG A 211 -5.03 -21.56 9.08
C ARG A 211 -3.71 -20.95 9.57
N PRO A 212 -2.58 -21.01 8.82
CA PRO A 212 -1.33 -20.44 9.29
C PRO A 212 -1.39 -18.92 9.48
N VAL A 213 -2.22 -18.19 8.71
CA VAL A 213 -2.40 -16.74 8.91
C VAL A 213 -3.12 -16.45 10.23
N LEU A 214 -4.18 -17.20 10.55
CA LEU A 214 -4.87 -17.03 11.83
C LEU A 214 -4.01 -17.48 13.01
N GLU A 215 -3.27 -18.58 12.87
CA GLU A 215 -2.30 -19.04 13.87
C GLU A 215 -1.20 -18.00 14.10
N TRP A 216 -0.69 -17.39 13.03
CA TRP A 216 0.28 -16.29 13.12
C TRP A 216 -0.29 -15.08 13.86
N LEU A 217 -1.47 -14.59 13.45
CA LEU A 217 -2.11 -13.44 14.09
C LEU A 217 -2.40 -13.71 15.56
N LYS A 218 -2.87 -14.92 15.89
CA LYS A 218 -3.10 -15.33 17.27
C LYS A 218 -1.79 -15.39 18.06
N ALA A 219 -0.74 -15.98 17.51
CA ALA A 219 0.57 -16.03 18.17
C ALA A 219 1.12 -14.63 18.45
N MET A 220 0.95 -13.70 17.51
CA MET A 220 1.43 -12.31 17.65
C MET A 220 0.53 -11.45 18.54
N GLY A 221 -0.76 -11.75 18.63
CA GLY A 221 -1.76 -10.99 19.40
C GLY A 221 -2.00 -11.49 20.82
N ASP A 222 -2.02 -12.81 21.04
CA ASP A 222 -2.46 -13.47 22.27
C ASP A 222 -1.32 -14.18 23.01
N ASP A 223 -0.50 -14.97 22.29
CA ASP A 223 0.34 -16.03 22.89
C ASP A 223 1.85 -15.68 23.03
N ALA A 224 2.22 -14.40 22.88
CA ALA A 224 3.54 -13.77 23.11
C ALA A 224 4.63 -13.86 22.01
N VAL A 225 5.09 -12.66 21.58
CA VAL A 225 6.52 -12.29 21.33
C VAL A 225 6.78 -10.80 21.66
N ILE A 226 5.76 -9.92 21.68
CA ILE A 226 5.93 -8.48 21.96
C ILE A 226 4.88 -8.02 22.98
N LEU A 227 5.15 -8.24 24.27
CA LEU A 227 4.56 -7.41 25.34
C LEU A 227 5.60 -6.42 25.85
N GLU A 228 6.32 -5.74 24.94
CA GLU A 228 6.53 -4.32 25.23
C GLU A 228 5.16 -3.70 25.09
N GLU A 229 4.64 -3.06 26.16
CA GLU A 229 3.47 -2.21 26.01
C GLU A 229 3.71 -1.33 24.79
N ARG A 230 2.79 -1.39 23.82
CA ARG A 230 2.87 -0.59 22.60
C ARG A 230 3.27 0.82 22.99
N LYS A 231 4.44 1.27 22.52
CA LYS A 231 4.95 2.59 22.87
C LYS A 231 3.87 3.61 22.52
N VAL A 232 3.29 4.21 23.56
CA VAL A 232 2.24 5.20 23.38
C VAL A 232 2.93 6.43 22.82
N VAL A 233 2.75 6.60 21.51
CA VAL A 233 3.22 7.78 20.81
C VAL A 233 2.36 8.97 21.27
N LYS A 234 3.02 10.05 21.67
CA LYS A 234 2.31 11.28 22.03
C LYS A 234 1.80 11.94 20.75
N ILE A 235 0.49 12.10 20.67
CA ILE A 235 -0.19 12.78 19.57
C ILE A 235 -0.54 14.19 20.06
N ILE A 236 -0.14 15.18 19.30
CA ILE A 236 -0.35 16.61 19.56
C ILE A 236 -1.27 17.20 18.50
N GLU A 237 -1.94 18.30 18.84
CA GLU A 237 -2.74 19.07 17.88
C GLU A 237 -1.97 20.33 17.49
N VAL A 238 -1.76 20.53 16.19
CA VAL A 238 -1.09 21.70 15.60
C VAL A 238 -1.97 22.22 14.48
N ASP A 239 -2.48 23.45 14.60
CA ASP A 239 -3.35 24.10 13.61
C ASP A 239 -4.58 23.24 13.20
N GLY A 240 -5.11 22.46 14.15
CA GLY A 240 -6.24 21.55 13.97
C GLY A 240 -5.90 20.23 13.27
N PHE A 241 -4.62 19.92 13.06
CA PHE A 241 -4.14 18.60 12.64
C PHE A 241 -3.64 17.82 13.86
N LEU A 242 -4.05 16.55 13.94
CA LEU A 242 -3.46 15.53 14.81
C LEU A 242 -2.14 15.08 14.21
N MET A 243 -1.04 15.26 14.94
CA MET A 243 0.32 14.92 14.53
C MET A 243 1.03 14.10 15.60
N GLU A 244 2.00 13.29 15.20
CA GLU A 244 2.91 12.62 16.15
C GLU A 244 4.02 13.58 16.61
N GLU A 245 4.26 13.67 17.93
CA GLU A 245 5.35 14.49 18.46
C GLU A 245 6.71 14.03 17.89
N GLY A 246 7.41 14.93 17.22
CA GLY A 246 8.70 14.63 16.57
C GLY A 246 8.59 14.01 15.17
N ARG A 247 7.39 13.94 14.58
CA ARG A 247 7.13 13.54 13.19
C ARG A 247 6.27 14.60 12.50
N ASP A 248 6.89 15.43 11.67
CA ASP A 248 6.21 16.43 10.84
C ASP A 248 5.67 15.85 9.53
N ASP A 249 6.07 14.62 9.17
CA ASP A 249 5.71 13.91 7.96
C ASP A 249 4.38 13.14 8.03
N ILE A 250 3.77 13.01 9.22
CA ILE A 250 2.49 12.29 9.39
C ILE A 250 1.52 13.14 10.21
N GLY A 251 0.33 13.38 9.64
CA GLY A 251 -0.76 14.00 10.37
C GLY A 251 -2.12 13.73 9.73
N CYS A 252 -3.19 13.89 10.50
CA CYS A 252 -4.56 13.84 9.99
C CYS A 252 -5.42 14.92 10.64
N LYS A 253 -6.51 15.30 9.97
CA LYS A 253 -7.48 16.26 10.51
C LYS A 253 -8.86 15.64 10.48
N GLU A 254 -9.49 15.55 11.63
CA GLU A 254 -10.88 15.12 11.72
C GLU A 254 -11.80 16.26 11.25
N ILE A 255 -12.74 15.94 10.36
CA ILE A 255 -13.72 16.90 9.85
C ILE A 255 -15.09 16.51 10.41
N GLN A 256 -15.70 17.40 11.21
CA GLN A 256 -17.03 17.17 11.78
C GLN A 256 -18.13 17.17 10.71
N GLY A 257 -19.16 16.34 10.92
CA GLY A 257 -20.40 16.34 10.12
C GLY A 257 -20.48 15.25 9.05
N GLY A 258 -19.37 14.63 8.66
CA GLY A 258 -19.32 13.75 7.49
C GLY A 258 -19.65 14.51 6.19
N GLY A 259 -18.92 14.24 5.12
CA GLY A 259 -19.12 14.97 3.86
C GLY A 259 -17.92 14.93 2.95
N HIS A 260 -18.06 15.61 1.80
CA HIS A 260 -16.99 15.76 0.84
C HIS A 260 -15.90 16.70 1.38
N VAL A 261 -14.67 16.21 1.47
CA VAL A 261 -13.50 17.08 1.64
C VAL A 261 -13.34 17.90 0.37
N VAL A 262 -13.68 19.17 0.43
CA VAL A 262 -13.31 20.14 -0.61
C VAL A 262 -11.90 20.59 -0.25
N GLY A 263 -10.92 20.23 -1.08
CA GLY A 263 -9.51 20.53 -0.84
C GLY A 263 -9.20 22.03 -0.72
N VAL A 264 -7.91 22.32 -0.55
CA VAL A 264 -7.26 23.63 -0.38
C VAL A 264 -7.53 24.64 -1.51
N LYS A 265 -8.77 25.08 -1.65
CA LYS A 265 -9.08 26.34 -2.33
C LYS A 265 -8.55 27.49 -1.48
N GLY A 266 -7.31 27.90 -1.73
CA GLY A 266 -6.72 29.11 -1.16
C GLY A 266 -5.26 29.01 -0.73
N GLU A 267 -4.68 27.81 -0.63
CA GLU A 267 -3.28 27.64 -0.24
C GLU A 267 -2.45 27.23 -1.46
N GLY A 268 -1.58 28.13 -1.92
CA GLY A 268 -0.67 27.84 -3.02
C GLY A 268 0.38 26.81 -2.61
N GLY A 269 0.60 25.81 -3.48
CA GLY A 269 1.80 24.97 -3.44
C GLY A 269 1.67 23.60 -2.77
N LEU A 270 0.52 23.23 -2.20
CA LEU A 270 0.33 21.91 -1.58
C LEU A 270 -1.05 21.37 -1.90
N LEU A 271 -1.15 20.07 -2.16
CA LEU A 271 -2.41 19.42 -2.50
C LEU A 271 -2.32 17.93 -2.06
N ALA A 272 -3.01 17.55 -0.99
CA ALA A 272 -2.94 16.22 -0.35
C ALA A 272 -4.05 15.26 -0.87
N GLY A 273 -3.67 13.98 -1.02
CA GLY A 273 -4.54 12.84 -1.33
C GLY A 273 -5.14 12.21 -0.06
N LEU A 274 -6.00 11.20 -0.27
CA LEU A 274 -6.88 10.56 0.74
C LEU A 274 -6.19 10.16 2.05
#